data_AF-A0A358NK50-F1
#
_entry.id   AF-A0A358NK50-F1
#
_cell.length_a   1.000
_cell.length_b   1.000
_cell.length_c   1.000
_cell.angle_alpha   90.00
_cell.angle_beta   90.00
_cell.angle_gamma   90.00
#
_symmetry.space_group_name_H-M   'P 1'
#
loop_
_entity.id
_entity.type
_entity.pdbx_description
1 polymer ?
#
loop_
_entity_poly.entity_id
_entity_poly.type
_entity_poly.pdbx_seq_one_letter_code
_entity_poly.pdbx_strand_id
1 'polypeptide(L)' 'MDKFHLEKKHLFGQEGILAPCELNILNQPQEVIDKWLEIAEQLCERDELLSYSEHAMYIGQKL' A
#
# COMPACT_ATOMS: atom_id res chain seq x y z
N MET A 1 16.41 -7.54 0.93
CA MET A 1 17.31 -6.36 0.98
C MET A 1 18.68 -6.78 1.50
N ASP A 2 19.11 -7.99 1.15
CA ASP A 2 20.10 -8.70 1.95
C ASP A 2 21.50 -8.17 1.69
N LYS A 3 21.72 -7.62 0.47
CA LYS A 3 22.90 -6.83 0.10
C LYS A 3 23.10 -5.59 0.98
N PHE A 4 22.04 -5.10 1.62
CA PHE A 4 22.07 -3.92 2.49
C PHE A 4 22.11 -4.28 3.98
N HIS A 5 22.20 -5.57 4.34
CA HIS A 5 22.22 -6.04 5.74
C HIS A 5 21.04 -5.49 6.56
N LEU A 6 19.83 -5.56 5.99
CA LEU A 6 18.59 -5.12 6.63
C LEU A 6 17.66 -6.30 6.92
N GLU A 7 17.13 -6.38 8.13
CA GLU A 7 16.00 -7.22 8.49
C GLU A 7 14.70 -6.57 7.96
N LYS A 8 13.90 -7.28 7.15
CA LYS A 8 12.59 -6.79 6.68
C LYS A 8 11.63 -6.68 7.86
N LYS A 9 11.09 -5.48 8.10
CA LYS A 9 9.97 -5.28 9.02
C LYS A 9 8.66 -5.19 8.27
N HIS A 10 8.60 -4.34 7.24
CA HIS A 10 7.41 -4.14 6.44
C HIS A 10 7.76 -3.98 4.95
N LEU A 11 6.83 -4.41 4.09
CA LEU A 11 6.80 -4.08 2.68
C LEU A 11 5.34 -3.89 2.32
N PHE A 12 5.00 -2.74 1.77
CA PHE A 12 3.62 -2.45 1.42
C PHE A 12 3.51 -1.48 0.26
N GLY A 13 2.36 -1.54 -0.40
CA GLY A 13 1.98 -0.60 -1.45
C GLY A 13 1.59 0.75 -0.88
N GLN A 14 2.13 1.84 -1.42
CA GLN A 14 1.53 3.17 -1.27
C GLN A 14 0.42 3.28 -2.32
N GLU A 15 -0.68 3.94 -1.96
CA GLU A 15 -1.98 3.92 -2.68
C GLU A 15 -2.64 2.52 -2.75
N GLY A 16 -1.87 1.46 -2.97
CA GLY A 16 -2.30 0.08 -2.94
C GLY A 16 -3.33 -0.22 -4.03
N ILE A 17 -4.38 -0.93 -3.64
CA ILE A 17 -5.52 -1.23 -4.52
C ILE A 17 -6.28 0.01 -5.00
N LEU A 18 -6.02 1.19 -4.43
CA LEU A 18 -6.70 2.43 -4.79
C LEU A 18 -6.11 3.07 -6.06
N ALA A 19 -4.82 2.85 -6.33
CA ALA A 19 -4.09 3.49 -7.43
C ALA A 19 -4.78 3.35 -8.80
N PRO A 20 -5.27 2.17 -9.23
CA PRO A 20 -5.90 2.02 -10.55
C PRO A 20 -7.17 2.86 -10.76
N CYS A 21 -7.84 3.26 -9.68
CA CYS A 21 -9.13 3.93 -9.70
C CYS A 21 -9.14 5.24 -8.90
N GLU A 22 -7.98 5.82 -8.61
CA GLU A 22 -7.82 6.95 -7.68
C GLU A 22 -8.80 8.09 -7.98
N LEU A 23 -8.84 8.57 -9.23
CA LEU A 23 -9.75 9.64 -9.64
C LEU A 23 -11.23 9.30 -9.45
N ASN A 24 -11.61 8.03 -9.65
CA ASN A 24 -13.00 7.61 -9.45
C ASN A 24 -13.38 7.59 -7.98
N ILE A 25 -12.44 7.19 -7.11
CA ILE A 25 -12.61 7.14 -5.65
C ILE A 25 -12.67 8.57 -5.09
N LEU A 26 -11.77 9.45 -5.51
CA LEU A 26 -11.74 10.86 -5.07
C LEU A 26 -12.99 11.65 -5.44
N ASN A 27 -13.74 11.21 -6.47
CA ASN A 27 -15.00 11.81 -6.87
C ASN A 27 -16.22 11.26 -6.11
N GLN A 28 -16.03 10.35 -5.14
CA GLN A 28 -17.12 9.81 -4.32
C GLN A 28 -17.41 10.67 -3.08
N PRO A 29 -18.58 10.50 -2.45
CA PRO A 29 -18.83 11.05 -1.11
C PRO A 29 -17.76 10.57 -0.10
N GLN A 30 -17.46 11.41 0.89
CA GLN A 30 -16.43 11.12 1.90
C GLN A 30 -16.62 9.77 2.59
N GLU A 31 -17.86 9.38 2.91
CA GLU A 31 -18.16 8.08 3.51
C GLU A 31 -17.66 6.89 2.69
N VAL A 32 -17.72 6.99 1.35
CA VAL A 32 -17.24 5.95 0.43
C VAL A 32 -15.72 5.96 0.38
N ILE A 33 -15.09 7.14 0.38
CA ILE A 33 -13.63 7.28 0.43
C ILE A 33 -13.09 6.63 1.70
N ASP A 34 -13.69 6.94 2.85
CA ASP A 34 -13.28 6.40 4.16
C ASP A 34 -13.37 4.87 4.17
N LYS A 35 -14.42 4.29 3.58
CA LYS A 35 -14.57 2.83 3.46
C LYS A 35 -13.51 2.21 2.55
N TRP A 36 -13.13 2.87 1.47
CA TRP A 36 -12.02 2.41 0.63
C TRP A 36 -10.68 2.49 1.34
N LEU A 37 -10.44 3.55 2.11
CA LEU A 37 -9.22 3.70 2.92
C LEU A 37 -9.11 2.59 3.98
N GLU A 38 -10.20 2.27 4.68
CA GLU A 38 -10.24 1.15 5.65
C GLU A 38 -9.84 -0.19 5.00
N ILE A 39 -10.33 -0.45 3.78
CA ILE A 39 -9.99 -1.68 3.03
C ILE A 39 -8.54 -1.63 2.56
N ALA A 40 -8.06 -0.50 2.04
CA ALA A 40 -6.71 -0.35 1.54
C ALA A 40 -5.66 -0.54 2.66
N GLU A 41 -5.91 0.00 3.86
CA GLU A 41 -5.04 -0.19 5.02
C GLU A 41 -4.92 -1.67 5.40
N GLN A 42 -6.02 -2.43 5.38
CA GLN A 42 -6.00 -3.86 5.70
C GLN A 42 -5.27 -4.72 4.66
N LEU A 43 -5.13 -4.21 3.43
CA LEU A 43 -4.59 -4.95 2.30
C LEU A 43 -3.19 -4.48 1.86
N CYS A 44 -2.69 -3.35 2.39
CA CYS A 44 -1.49 -2.70 1.87
C CYS A 44 -0.22 -3.57 1.93
N GLU A 45 -0.10 -4.47 2.91
CA GLU A 45 1.03 -5.39 3.07
C GLU A 45 0.87 -6.74 2.36
N ARG A 46 -0.22 -6.96 1.62
CA ARG A 46 -0.42 -8.20 0.86
C ARG A 46 0.49 -8.22 -0.36
N ASP A 47 1.48 -9.10 -0.33
CA ASP A 47 2.46 -9.25 -1.39
C ASP A 47 1.79 -9.50 -2.76
N GLU A 48 0.67 -10.22 -2.81
CA GLU A 48 -0.08 -10.48 -4.05
C GLU A 48 -0.76 -9.24 -4.66
N LEU A 49 -0.95 -8.18 -3.86
CA LEU A 49 -1.58 -6.93 -4.29
C LEU A 49 -0.58 -5.79 -4.55
N LEU A 50 0.72 -5.99 -4.25
CA LEU A 50 1.76 -4.99 -4.50
C LEU A 50 1.78 -4.50 -5.95
N SER A 51 1.46 -5.37 -6.91
CA SER A 51 1.42 -5.03 -8.34
C SER A 51 0.38 -3.97 -8.72
N TYR A 52 -0.62 -3.73 -7.87
CA TYR A 52 -1.60 -2.65 -8.07
C TYR A 52 -1.11 -1.28 -7.58
N SER A 53 0.00 -1.26 -6.83
CA SER A 53 0.52 -0.03 -6.22
C SER A 53 1.44 0.70 -7.19
N GLU A 54 1.37 2.03 -7.23
CA GLU A 54 2.33 2.82 -8.01
C GLU A 54 3.71 2.82 -7.35
N HIS A 55 3.73 2.87 -6.03
CA HIS A 55 4.95 2.87 -5.22
C HIS A 55 4.91 1.74 -4.18
N ALA A 56 6.09 1.22 -3.85
CA ALA A 56 6.26 0.27 -2.76
C ALA A 56 7.17 0.88 -1.70
N MET A 57 6.73 0.84 -0.44
CA MET A 57 7.54 1.25 0.70
C MET A 57 8.11 0.02 1.42
N TYR A 58 9.42 0.04 1.68
CA TYR A 58 10.12 -0.99 2.45
C TYR A 58 10.66 -0.38 3.74
N ILE A 59 10.33 -1.00 4.88
CA ILE A 59 10.89 -0.64 6.18
C ILE A 59 11.83 -1.77 6.61
N GLY A 60 13.12 -1.42 6.77
CA GLY A 60 14.15 -2.34 7.22
C GLY A 60 14.81 -1.86 8.50
N GLN A 61 15.11 -2.80 9.39
CA GLN A 61 15.99 -2.56 10.54
C GLN A 61 17.41 -2.97 10.18
N LYS A 62 18.39 -2.11 10.46
CA LYS A 62 19.80 -2.45 10.29
C LYS A 62 20.20 -3.55 11.26
N LEU A 63 20.86 -4.59 10.73
CA LEU A 63 21.48 -5.66 11.51
C LEU A 63 22.78 -5.20 12.18
#